data_AF-A0A1S8BC98-F1
#
_entry.id   AF-A0A1S8BC98-F1
#
_cell.length_a   1.000
_cell.length_b   1.000
_cell.length_c   1.000
_cell.angle_alpha   90.00
_cell.angle_beta   90.00
_cell.angle_gamma   90.00
#
_symmetry.space_group_name_H-M   'P 1'
#
loop_
_entity.id
_entity.type
_entity.pdbx_description
1 polymer ?
#
loop_
_entity_poly.entity_id
_entity_poly.type
_entity_poly.pdbx_seq_one_letter_code
_entity_poly.pdbx_strand_id
1 'polypeptide(L)'
;MVASWDQEIATINGTVEQGGDLGGTYTDVTMHVYEMCHNPSSLTKNRVFPVVVITAKTGSEGFVVIQIPVDLSIFPRGDVMYTNDRNWLEKDTDLKRKKTIPGMYVSVERVTVRGGEVQWVMATASDAKGHVPKCLQKAAVPRAVVKDVGSFFAWLR
;
A
#
# COMPACT_ATOMS: atom_id res chain seq x y z
N MET A 1 -0.96 13.33 2.25
CA MET A 1 -0.51 13.22 3.66
C MET A 1 -0.19 11.76 3.95
N VAL A 2 0.69 11.46 4.91
CA VAL A 2 0.82 10.12 5.48
C VAL A 2 0.30 10.22 6.92
N ALA A 3 -0.89 9.71 7.18
CA ALA A 3 -1.32 9.49 8.57
C ALA A 3 -0.49 8.32 9.11
N SER A 4 0.14 8.48 10.27
CA SER A 4 0.97 7.46 10.92
C SER A 4 0.46 7.19 12.33
N TRP A 5 0.59 5.94 12.78
CA TRP A 5 0.30 5.51 14.16
C TRP A 5 1.53 4.93 14.86
N ASP A 6 2.74 5.23 14.39
CA ASP A 6 3.95 4.61 14.93
C ASP A 6 4.13 4.90 16.44
N GLN A 7 3.69 6.06 16.92
CA GLN A 7 3.79 6.42 18.33
C GLN A 7 2.78 5.66 19.20
N GLU A 8 1.55 5.52 18.72
CA GLU A 8 0.50 4.72 19.36
C GLU A 8 0.89 3.25 19.38
N ILE A 9 1.45 2.74 18.28
CA ILE A 9 1.96 1.37 18.18
C ILE A 9 3.14 1.16 19.14
N ALA A 10 4.09 2.11 19.22
CA ALA A 10 5.18 2.04 20.18
C ALA A 10 4.67 2.03 21.64
N THR A 11 3.60 2.77 21.93
CA THR A 11 2.94 2.78 23.24
C THR A 11 2.28 1.43 23.54
N ILE A 12 1.57 0.85 22.58
CA ILE A 12 0.97 -0.49 22.68
C ILE A 12 2.04 -1.57 22.90
N ASN A 13 3.18 -1.45 22.22
CA ASN A 13 4.33 -2.34 22.40
C ASN A 13 5.01 -2.21 23.79
N GLY A 14 4.57 -1.25 24.62
CA GLY A 14 5.07 -1.01 25.98
C GLY A 14 4.15 -1.45 27.14
N THR A 15 2.87 -1.76 26.92
CA THR A 15 1.97 -2.25 27.99
C THR A 15 0.65 -2.83 27.44
N VAL A 16 0.55 -4.16 27.42
CA VAL A 16 -0.71 -4.85 27.72
C VAL A 16 -0.44 -5.73 28.93
N GLU A 17 -0.49 -5.12 30.12
CA GLU A 17 -0.58 -5.88 31.36
C GLU A 17 -1.91 -6.64 31.36
N GLN A 18 -1.82 -7.94 31.06
CA GLN A 18 -2.84 -8.99 31.14
C GLN A 18 -3.98 -8.94 30.10
N GLY A 19 -3.77 -9.65 28.98
CA GLY A 19 -4.86 -9.98 28.06
C GLY A 19 -4.46 -10.70 26.78
N GLY A 20 -3.92 -11.92 26.89
CA GLY A 20 -3.80 -12.89 25.78
C GLY A 20 -2.37 -13.16 25.31
N ASP A 21 -1.83 -14.32 25.68
CA ASP A 21 -0.70 -14.92 24.97
C ASP A 21 -1.19 -15.44 23.61
N LEU A 22 -0.85 -14.73 22.53
CA LEU A 22 -1.08 -15.17 21.14
C LEU A 22 0.17 -15.78 20.50
N GLY A 23 1.26 -15.99 21.26
CA GLY A 23 2.53 -16.52 20.72
C GLY A 23 3.18 -15.67 19.61
N GLY A 24 3.04 -14.34 19.63
CA GLY A 24 3.29 -13.50 18.46
C GLY A 24 4.77 -13.17 18.15
N THR A 25 5.23 -13.57 16.96
CA THR A 25 6.56 -13.38 16.35
C THR A 25 6.78 -12.01 15.66
N TYR A 26 5.94 -11.00 15.90
CA TYR A 26 5.94 -9.75 15.11
C TYR A 26 6.51 -8.55 15.87
N THR A 27 7.50 -7.86 15.28
CA THR A 27 8.17 -6.68 15.87
C THR A 27 8.27 -5.54 14.87
N ASP A 28 8.67 -4.34 15.34
CA ASP A 28 8.88 -3.16 14.49
C ASP A 28 7.66 -2.84 13.60
N VAL A 29 6.47 -2.88 14.20
CA VAL A 29 5.22 -2.66 13.46
C VAL A 29 5.10 -1.19 13.10
N THR A 30 4.82 -0.89 11.83
CA THR A 30 4.47 0.46 11.36
C THR A 30 3.11 0.44 10.67
N MET A 31 2.42 1.58 10.69
CA MET A 31 1.13 1.73 10.02
C MET A 31 0.98 3.12 9.42
N HIS A 32 0.65 3.18 8.14
CA HIS A 32 0.56 4.42 7.37
C HIS A 32 -0.59 4.42 6.37
N VAL A 33 -1.26 5.56 6.18
CA VAL A 33 -2.20 5.75 5.06
C VAL A 33 -1.50 6.39 3.87
N TYR A 34 -1.68 5.82 2.67
CA TYR A 34 -1.17 6.34 1.42
C TYR A 34 -2.26 6.50 0.35
N GLU A 35 -2.12 7.54 -0.48
CA GLU A 35 -2.82 7.67 -1.76
C GLU A 35 -1.86 7.27 -2.89
N MET A 36 -1.94 6.03 -3.35
CA MET A 36 -1.07 5.51 -4.41
C MET A 36 -1.62 5.88 -5.79
N CYS A 37 -0.99 6.86 -6.44
CA CYS A 37 -1.41 7.37 -7.75
C CYS A 37 -0.65 6.72 -8.90
N HIS A 38 -1.37 6.01 -9.77
CA HIS A 38 -0.82 5.33 -10.94
C HIS A 38 -1.31 5.95 -12.25
N ASN A 39 -0.39 6.07 -13.20
CA ASN A 39 -0.66 6.43 -14.59
C ASN A 39 -0.45 5.20 -15.48
N PRO A 40 -1.48 4.34 -15.68
CA PRO A 40 -1.31 3.06 -16.35
C PRO A 40 -1.18 3.18 -17.88
N SER A 41 -1.63 4.28 -18.47
CA SER A 41 -1.36 4.64 -19.88
C SER A 41 -1.84 6.07 -20.17
N SER A 42 -1.29 6.70 -21.21
CA SER A 42 -1.73 8.01 -21.69
C SER A 42 -3.19 8.05 -22.18
N LEU A 43 -3.78 6.88 -22.48
CA LEU A 43 -5.13 6.73 -23.02
C LEU A 43 -6.21 6.54 -21.95
N THR A 44 -5.82 6.41 -20.68
CA THR A 44 -6.77 6.16 -19.58
C THR A 44 -6.55 7.14 -18.43
N LYS A 45 -7.62 7.47 -17.68
CA LYS A 45 -7.53 8.33 -16.49
C LYS A 45 -6.57 7.73 -15.45
N ASN A 46 -5.92 8.57 -14.66
CA ASN A 46 -5.08 8.10 -13.56
C ASN A 46 -5.92 7.33 -12.53
N ARG A 47 -5.33 6.38 -11.82
CA ARG A 47 -5.98 5.66 -10.71
C ARG A 47 -5.34 6.10 -9.41
N VAL A 48 -6.16 6.29 -8.38
CA VAL A 48 -5.69 6.46 -7.02
C VAL A 48 -6.19 5.28 -6.19
N PHE A 49 -5.30 4.66 -5.42
CA PHE A 49 -5.64 3.61 -4.47
C PHE A 49 -5.36 4.13 -3.06
N PRO A 50 -6.39 4.54 -2.30
CA PRO A 50 -6.23 4.86 -0.89
C PRO A 50 -6.08 3.57 -0.09
N VAL A 51 -4.93 3.38 0.54
CA VAL A 51 -4.60 2.16 1.29
C VAL A 51 -3.97 2.49 2.64
N VAL A 52 -4.34 1.74 3.67
CA VAL A 52 -3.49 1.61 4.86
C VAL A 52 -2.45 0.54 4.56
N VAL A 53 -1.19 0.84 4.85
CA VAL A 53 -0.05 -0.05 4.72
C VAL A 53 0.46 -0.33 6.11
N ILE A 54 0.52 -1.61 6.45
CA ILE A 54 1.03 -2.11 7.73
C ILE A 54 2.26 -2.93 7.41
N THR A 55 3.35 -2.71 8.13
CA THR A 55 4.55 -3.55 8.04
C THR A 55 4.90 -4.10 9.40
N ALA A 56 5.52 -5.28 9.45
CA ALA A 56 6.06 -5.85 10.67
C ALA A 56 7.17 -6.85 10.34
N LYS A 57 8.23 -6.91 11.15
CA LYS A 57 9.18 -8.03 11.10
C LYS A 57 8.53 -9.28 11.66
N THR A 58 8.87 -10.46 11.17
CA THR A 58 8.35 -11.76 11.64
C THR A 58 9.43 -12.60 12.35
N GLY A 59 10.52 -11.94 12.79
CA GLY A 59 11.75 -12.56 13.27
C GLY A 59 13.00 -11.87 12.68
N SER A 60 14.17 -12.50 12.83
CA SER A 60 15.45 -11.97 12.30
C SER A 60 15.57 -12.07 10.78
N GLU A 61 14.79 -12.93 10.14
CA GLU A 61 14.93 -13.29 8.72
C GLU A 61 13.66 -13.06 7.91
N GLY A 62 12.76 -12.18 8.35
CA GLY A 62 11.55 -11.93 7.57
C GLY A 62 10.71 -10.75 8.02
N PHE A 63 9.80 -10.36 7.14
CA PHE A 63 8.81 -9.33 7.39
C PHE A 63 7.54 -9.59 6.58
N VAL A 64 6.47 -8.93 6.99
CA VAL A 64 5.18 -8.89 6.29
C VAL A 64 4.83 -7.47 5.92
N VAL A 65 4.11 -7.34 4.81
CA VAL A 65 3.48 -6.09 4.38
C VAL A 65 2.01 -6.40 4.08
N ILE A 66 1.12 -5.61 4.65
CA ILE A 66 -0.33 -5.74 4.46
C ILE A 66 -0.83 -4.40 3.95
N GLN A 67 -1.57 -4.42 2.84
CA GLN A 67 -2.18 -3.23 2.26
C GLN A 67 -3.69 -3.44 2.21
N ILE A 68 -4.46 -2.56 2.84
CA ILE A 68 -5.93 -2.67 2.94
C ILE A 68 -6.54 -1.38 2.39
N PRO A 69 -7.57 -1.46 1.53
CA PRO A 69 -8.23 -0.26 1.02
C PRO A 69 -8.92 0.48 2.16
N VAL A 70 -8.80 1.80 2.17
CA VAL A 70 -9.44 2.66 3.18
C VAL A 70 -10.33 3.70 2.53
N ASP A 71 -11.45 4.02 3.18
CA ASP A 71 -12.26 5.17 2.81
C ASP A 71 -11.70 6.42 3.47
N LEU A 72 -11.31 7.40 2.66
CA LEU A 72 -10.77 8.67 3.13
C LEU A 72 -11.84 9.76 3.28
N SER A 73 -13.12 9.43 3.09
CA SER A 73 -14.24 10.38 3.23
C SER A 73 -14.33 11.03 4.62
N ILE A 74 -13.83 10.34 5.64
CA ILE A 74 -13.84 10.80 7.04
C ILE A 74 -12.63 11.67 7.42
N PHE A 75 -11.61 11.75 6.56
CA PHE A 75 -10.41 12.55 6.83
C PHE A 75 -10.67 14.03 6.50
N PRO A 76 -10.00 14.98 7.19
CA PRO A 76 -10.10 16.39 6.85
C PRO A 76 -9.74 16.64 5.39
N ARG A 77 -10.52 17.48 4.70
CA ARG A 77 -10.36 17.72 3.26
C ARG A 77 -8.96 18.22 2.89
N GLY A 78 -8.30 18.94 3.79
CA GLY A 78 -6.92 19.44 3.62
C GLY A 78 -5.86 18.34 3.59
N ASP A 79 -6.20 17.12 3.98
CA ASP A 79 -5.24 16.03 4.19
C ASP A 79 -5.27 15.01 3.05
N VAL A 80 -6.39 14.97 2.32
CA VAL A 80 -6.68 14.12 1.18
C VAL A 80 -6.48 14.91 -0.12
N MET A 81 -5.77 14.33 -1.07
CA MET A 81 -5.37 15.03 -2.30
C MET A 81 -6.06 14.52 -3.55
N TYR A 82 -6.11 13.21 -3.76
CA TYR A 82 -6.54 12.63 -5.03
C TYR A 82 -7.91 11.97 -4.96
N THR A 83 -8.30 11.50 -3.78
CA THR A 83 -9.57 10.80 -3.55
C THR A 83 -10.76 11.77 -3.46
N ASN A 84 -10.52 13.05 -3.16
CA ASN A 84 -11.53 14.11 -3.01
C ASN A 84 -11.48 15.17 -4.13
N ASP A 85 -10.85 14.85 -5.26
CA ASP A 85 -10.64 15.74 -6.41
C ASP A 85 -9.85 17.05 -6.11
N ARG A 86 -9.20 17.19 -4.94
CA ARG A 86 -8.43 18.40 -4.61
C ARG A 86 -7.29 18.64 -5.59
N ASN A 87 -6.63 17.59 -6.07
CA ASN A 87 -5.63 17.67 -7.13
C ASN A 87 -6.16 18.36 -8.40
N TRP A 88 -7.40 18.03 -8.78
CA TRP A 88 -8.06 18.62 -9.93
C TRP A 88 -8.56 20.04 -9.66
N LEU A 89 -8.81 20.43 -8.42
CA LEU A 89 -9.19 21.79 -8.06
C LEU A 89 -7.96 22.73 -8.03
N GLU A 90 -6.86 22.27 -7.44
CA GLU A 90 -5.64 23.08 -7.29
C GLU A 90 -4.86 23.22 -8.61
N LYS A 91 -4.73 22.13 -9.39
CA LYS A 91 -4.07 22.12 -10.72
C LYS A 91 -2.68 22.78 -10.76
N ASP A 92 -1.95 22.80 -9.66
CA ASP A 92 -0.66 23.48 -9.50
C ASP A 92 0.52 22.73 -10.15
N THR A 93 0.38 21.42 -10.39
CA THR A 93 1.37 20.62 -11.13
C THR A 93 0.73 19.80 -12.26
N ASP A 94 1.51 19.42 -13.28
CA ASP A 94 1.03 18.60 -14.41
C ASP A 94 0.48 17.25 -13.96
N LEU A 95 1.03 16.68 -12.88
CA LEU A 95 0.52 15.45 -12.26
C LEU A 95 -0.85 15.65 -11.63
N LYS A 96 -1.09 16.80 -10.99
CA LYS A 96 -2.35 17.11 -10.31
C LYS A 96 -3.46 17.54 -11.28
N ARG A 97 -3.10 18.03 -12.48
CA ARG A 97 -4.05 18.36 -13.58
C ARG A 97 -4.79 17.15 -14.15
N LYS A 98 -4.42 15.91 -13.82
CA LYS A 98 -5.12 14.72 -14.31
C LYS A 98 -6.18 14.26 -13.32
N LYS A 99 -7.43 14.15 -13.77
CA LYS A 99 -8.49 13.54 -12.97
C LYS A 99 -8.17 12.08 -12.67
N THR A 100 -8.36 11.69 -11.42
CA THR A 100 -8.15 10.34 -10.91
C THR A 100 -9.47 9.58 -10.82
N ILE A 101 -9.40 8.25 -10.91
CA ILE A 101 -10.49 7.33 -10.58
C ILE A 101 -10.04 6.57 -9.33
N PRO A 102 -10.81 6.63 -8.22
CA PRO A 102 -10.53 5.81 -7.05
C PRO A 102 -10.69 4.33 -7.39
N GLY A 103 -9.62 3.55 -7.22
CA GLY A 103 -9.62 2.10 -7.31
C GLY A 103 -9.57 1.46 -5.93
N MET A 104 -9.62 0.13 -5.89
CA MET A 104 -9.44 -0.67 -4.69
C MET A 104 -8.26 -1.62 -4.90
N TYR A 105 -7.41 -1.73 -3.88
CA TYR A 105 -6.25 -2.60 -3.89
C TYR A 105 -6.06 -3.18 -2.49
N VAL A 106 -5.84 -4.50 -2.43
CA VAL A 106 -5.51 -5.22 -1.21
C VAL A 106 -4.36 -6.16 -1.50
N SER A 107 -3.38 -6.24 -0.59
CA SER A 107 -2.33 -7.24 -0.65
C SER A 107 -1.93 -7.75 0.73
N VAL A 108 -1.46 -8.99 0.75
CA VAL A 108 -0.72 -9.57 1.87
C VAL A 108 0.55 -10.15 1.30
N GLU A 109 1.66 -9.74 1.88
CA GLU A 109 3.00 -10.04 1.40
C GLU A 109 3.84 -10.57 2.56
N ARG A 110 4.59 -11.63 2.29
CA ARG A 110 5.53 -12.21 3.23
C ARG A 110 6.87 -12.39 2.56
N VAL A 111 7.89 -11.82 3.16
CA VAL A 111 9.27 -11.93 2.72
C VAL A 111 10.06 -12.66 3.79
N THR A 112 10.77 -13.72 3.40
CA THR A 112 11.64 -14.48 4.30
C THR A 112 12.96 -14.78 3.63
N VAL A 113 14.06 -14.73 4.38
CA VAL A 113 15.36 -15.25 3.98
C VAL A 113 15.46 -16.70 4.41
N ARG A 114 15.85 -17.59 3.50
CA ARG A 114 16.07 -19.02 3.78
C ARG A 114 17.33 -19.48 3.07
N GLY A 115 18.35 -19.88 3.84
CA GLY A 115 19.60 -20.39 3.27
C GLY A 115 20.34 -19.38 2.37
N GLY A 116 20.21 -18.09 2.64
CA GLY A 116 20.79 -17.01 1.82
C GLY A 116 19.95 -16.57 0.63
N GLU A 117 18.80 -17.21 0.36
CA GLU A 117 17.87 -16.81 -0.68
C GLU A 117 16.69 -16.02 -0.12
N VAL A 118 16.22 -15.01 -0.85
CA VAL A 118 15.03 -14.24 -0.49
C VAL A 118 13.80 -14.85 -1.17
N GLN A 119 12.86 -15.32 -0.36
CA GLN A 119 11.55 -15.77 -0.81
C GLN A 119 10.52 -14.67 -0.54
N TRP A 120 9.86 -14.19 -1.60
CA TRP A 120 8.74 -13.24 -1.52
C TRP A 120 7.47 -13.92 -2.02
N VAL A 121 6.48 -14.05 -1.14
CA VAL A 121 5.15 -14.56 -1.47
C VAL A 121 4.14 -13.44 -1.32
N MET A 122 3.32 -13.22 -2.35
CA MET A 122 2.33 -12.16 -2.40
C MET A 122 0.99 -12.71 -2.85
N ALA A 123 -0.07 -12.35 -2.13
CA ALA A 123 -1.44 -12.47 -2.59
C ALA A 123 -2.02 -11.07 -2.73
N THR A 124 -2.62 -10.77 -3.89
CA THR A 124 -3.17 -9.44 -4.17
C THR A 124 -4.48 -9.54 -4.92
N ALA A 125 -5.37 -8.59 -4.67
CA ALA A 125 -6.56 -8.35 -5.46
C ALA A 125 -6.72 -6.86 -5.73
N SER A 126 -7.14 -6.52 -6.95
CA SER A 126 -7.31 -5.13 -7.36
C SER A 126 -8.54 -4.96 -8.24
N ASP A 127 -9.19 -3.82 -8.08
CA ASP A 127 -10.21 -3.30 -8.98
C ASP A 127 -9.87 -1.84 -9.30
N ALA A 128 -9.38 -1.60 -10.52
CA ALA A 128 -9.07 -0.25 -11.00
C ALA A 128 -10.31 0.62 -11.22
N LYS A 129 -11.52 0.03 -11.16
CA LYS A 129 -12.83 0.62 -11.48
C LYS A 129 -12.89 1.29 -12.86
N GLY A 130 -14.04 1.86 -13.19
CA GLY A 130 -14.31 2.50 -14.48
C GLY A 130 -14.37 1.51 -15.65
N HIS A 131 -14.04 1.98 -16.85
CA HIS A 131 -14.25 1.24 -18.11
C HIS A 131 -13.05 0.35 -18.53
N VAL A 132 -12.24 -0.14 -17.58
CA VAL A 132 -11.10 -1.01 -17.93
C VAL A 132 -11.56 -2.47 -17.94
N PRO A 133 -11.43 -3.21 -19.06
CA PRO A 133 -11.75 -4.63 -19.10
C PRO A 133 -10.98 -5.42 -18.04
N LYS A 134 -11.69 -6.24 -17.24
CA LYS A 134 -11.09 -7.04 -16.16
C LYS A 134 -9.99 -7.99 -16.64
N CYS A 135 -10.06 -8.49 -17.88
CA CYS A 135 -9.02 -9.34 -18.46
C CYS A 135 -7.66 -8.61 -18.57
N LEU A 136 -7.68 -7.34 -18.96
CA LEU A 136 -6.47 -6.51 -19.06
C LEU A 136 -5.89 -6.19 -17.68
N GLN A 137 -6.76 -5.94 -16.69
CA GLN A 137 -6.32 -5.72 -15.31
C GLN A 137 -5.63 -6.97 -14.74
N LYS A 138 -6.26 -8.15 -14.89
CA LYS A 138 -5.70 -9.42 -14.40
C LYS A 138 -4.37 -9.79 -15.03
N ALA A 139 -4.18 -9.49 -16.32
CA ALA A 139 -2.91 -9.75 -17.02
C ALA A 139 -1.79 -8.78 -16.59
N ALA A 140 -2.13 -7.55 -16.18
CA ALA A 140 -1.15 -6.53 -15.81
C ALA A 140 -0.54 -6.73 -14.41
N VAL A 141 -1.32 -7.27 -13.46
CA VAL A 141 -0.88 -7.42 -12.06
C VAL A 141 0.38 -8.28 -11.91
N PRO A 142 0.48 -9.51 -12.48
CA PRO A 142 1.70 -10.31 -12.35
C PRO A 142 2.94 -9.61 -12.93
N ARG A 143 2.77 -8.87 -14.03
CA ARG A 143 3.87 -8.14 -14.68
C ARG A 143 4.35 -6.96 -13.83
N ALA A 144 3.43 -6.26 -13.18
CA ALA A 144 3.75 -5.18 -12.25
C ALA A 144 4.53 -5.72 -11.05
N VAL A 145 4.06 -6.83 -10.44
CA VAL A 145 4.75 -7.46 -9.30
C VAL A 145 6.20 -7.84 -9.63
N VAL A 146 6.43 -8.51 -10.77
CA VAL A 146 7.80 -8.89 -11.18
C VAL A 146 8.71 -7.67 -11.37
N LYS A 147 8.17 -6.60 -11.96
CA LYS A 147 8.91 -5.35 -12.17
C LYS A 147 9.24 -4.67 -10.85
N ASP A 148 8.29 -4.60 -9.93
CA ASP A 148 8.42 -3.87 -8.67
C ASP A 148 9.38 -4.57 -7.72
N VAL A 149 9.27 -5.90 -7.58
CA VAL A 149 10.22 -6.73 -6.81
C VAL A 149 11.62 -6.63 -7.40
N GLY A 150 11.76 -6.73 -8.72
CA GLY A 150 13.05 -6.56 -9.41
C GLY A 150 13.67 -5.19 -9.16
N SER A 151 12.86 -4.13 -9.17
CA SER A 151 13.32 -2.75 -8.92
C SER A 151 13.75 -2.56 -7.46
N PHE A 152 13.06 -3.17 -6.50
CA PHE A 152 13.46 -3.16 -5.10
C PHE A 152 14.83 -3.80 -4.87
N PHE A 153 15.06 -5.00 -5.44
CA PHE A 153 16.37 -5.66 -5.34
C PHE A 153 17.48 -4.92 -6.10
N ALA A 154 17.15 -4.17 -7.15
CA ALA A 154 18.12 -3.32 -7.82
C ALA A 154 18.51 -2.12 -6.95
N TRP A 155 17.57 -1.53 -6.21
CA TRP A 155 17.83 -0.43 -5.28
C TRP A 155 18.62 -0.85 -4.03
N LEU A 156 18.46 -2.08 -3.56
CA LEU A 156 19.22 -2.61 -2.41
C LEU A 156 20.71 -2.85 -2.70
N ARG A 157 21.13 -2.86 -3.97
CA ARG A 157 22.53 -3.02 -4.38
C ARG A 157 23.22 -1.67 -4.48
#